data_AF-A0A970LDC1-F1
#
_entry.id   AF-A0A970LDC1-F1
#
_cell.length_a   1.000
_cell.length_b   1.000
_cell.length_c   1.000
_cell.angle_alpha   90.00
_cell.angle_beta   90.00
_cell.angle_gamma   90.00
#
_symmetry.space_group_name_H-M   'P 1'
#
loop_
_entity.id
_entity.type
_entity.pdbx_description
1 polymer ?
#
loop_
_entity_poly.entity_id
_entity_poly.type
_entity_poly.pdbx_seq_one_letter_code
_entity_poly.pdbx_strand_id
1 'polypeptide(L)'
;YLEGKIKTEGKLVIGETGKCVGEVDCKSVDVSGSFDGVLKVSELASLRDKCVFTGELHSDQLSIEPSVRISGQIISPELSKNNDKKVISHSLPASAGGPETRIPEKK
;
A
#
# COMPACT_ATOMS: atom_id res chain seq x y z
N TYR A 1 -22.61 -3.71 -3.80
CA TYR A 1 -21.54 -4.62 -4.27
C TYR A 1 -21.43 -4.43 -5.78
N LEU A 2 -20.23 -4.44 -6.33
CA LEU A 2 -19.98 -4.32 -7.75
C LEU A 2 -19.23 -5.57 -8.22
N GLU A 3 -19.72 -6.20 -9.27
CA GLU A 3 -19.09 -7.38 -9.87
C GLU A 3 -18.99 -7.20 -11.38
N GLY A 4 -17.82 -7.51 -11.95
CA GLY A 4 -17.60 -7.50 -13.39
C GLY A 4 -16.31 -6.78 -13.79
N LYS A 5 -16.24 -6.40 -15.08
CA LYS A 5 -15.09 -5.69 -15.64
C LYS A 5 -15.38 -4.20 -15.69
N ILE A 6 -14.60 -3.41 -14.96
CA ILE A 6 -14.77 -1.96 -14.83
C ILE A 6 -13.59 -1.28 -15.52
N LYS A 7 -13.89 -0.36 -16.45
CA LYS A 7 -12.88 0.47 -17.12
C LYS A 7 -13.22 1.94 -16.89
N THR A 8 -12.26 2.69 -16.37
CA THR A 8 -12.42 4.13 -16.12
C THR A 8 -11.14 4.86 -16.45
N GLU A 9 -11.22 5.94 -17.21
CA GLU A 9 -10.05 6.78 -17.54
C GLU A 9 -9.70 7.77 -16.43
N GLY A 10 -10.53 7.86 -15.38
CA GLY A 10 -10.38 8.80 -14.29
C GLY A 10 -9.89 8.16 -12.98
N LYS A 11 -10.26 8.82 -11.87
CA LYS A 11 -10.01 8.33 -10.51
C LYS A 11 -11.14 7.41 -10.07
N LEU A 12 -10.81 6.19 -9.66
CA LEU A 12 -11.74 5.26 -9.03
C LEU A 12 -11.65 5.40 -7.50
N VAL A 13 -12.78 5.39 -6.80
CA VAL A 13 -12.83 5.44 -5.32
C VAL A 13 -13.74 4.33 -4.81
N ILE A 14 -13.23 3.49 -3.92
CA ILE A 14 -13.99 2.43 -3.23
C ILE A 14 -14.05 2.82 -1.75
N GLY A 15 -15.24 3.14 -1.25
CA GLY A 15 -15.45 3.47 0.17
C GLY A 15 -15.39 2.26 1.09
N GLU A 16 -15.42 2.49 2.41
CA GLU A 16 -15.33 1.45 3.46
C GLU A 16 -16.39 0.35 3.34
N THR A 17 -17.64 0.71 3.01
CA THR A 17 -18.74 -0.24 2.77
C THR A 17 -18.72 -0.81 1.34
N GLY A 18 -17.77 -0.39 0.52
CA GLY A 18 -17.59 -0.80 -0.86
C GLY A 18 -17.00 -2.21 -0.96
N LYS A 19 -17.65 -3.06 -1.74
CA LYS A 19 -17.12 -4.37 -2.15
C LYS A 19 -17.09 -4.45 -3.67
N CYS A 20 -15.89 -4.63 -4.21
CA CYS A 20 -15.63 -4.78 -5.64
C CYS A 20 -15.04 -6.16 -5.93
N VAL A 21 -15.61 -6.87 -6.89
CA VAL A 21 -15.13 -8.19 -7.34
C VAL A 21 -14.97 -8.17 -8.86
N GLY A 22 -13.79 -8.54 -9.37
CA GLY A 22 -13.55 -8.67 -10.82
C GLY A 22 -12.31 -7.93 -11.31
N GLU A 23 -12.35 -7.46 -12.55
CA GLU A 23 -11.20 -6.82 -13.22
C GLU A 23 -11.45 -5.31 -13.34
N VAL A 24 -10.53 -4.51 -12.81
CA VAL A 24 -10.66 -3.04 -12.83
C VAL A 24 -9.45 -2.41 -13.50
N ASP A 25 -9.69 -1.58 -14.51
CA ASP A 25 -8.68 -0.82 -15.26
C ASP A 25 -8.91 0.68 -15.04
N CYS A 26 -7.94 1.37 -14.42
CA CYS A 26 -8.04 2.79 -14.15
C CYS A 26 -6.70 3.55 -14.12
N LYS A 27 -6.73 4.88 -14.20
CA LYS A 27 -5.52 5.72 -14.12
C LYS A 27 -5.03 5.86 -12.68
N SER A 28 -5.93 6.20 -11.78
CA SER A 28 -5.65 6.33 -10.34
C SER A 28 -6.78 5.71 -9.54
N VAL A 29 -6.46 5.16 -8.38
CA VAL A 29 -7.46 4.51 -7.52
C VAL A 29 -7.20 4.78 -6.04
N ASP A 30 -8.29 4.95 -5.29
CA ASP A 30 -8.30 5.02 -3.82
C ASP A 30 -9.23 3.93 -3.27
N VAL A 31 -8.70 2.98 -2.52
CA VAL A 31 -9.44 1.83 -2.00
C VAL A 31 -9.43 1.89 -0.47
N SER A 32 -10.64 2.02 0.08
CA SER A 32 -10.92 2.00 1.52
C SER A 32 -11.80 0.82 1.95
N GLY A 33 -12.22 -0.05 1.02
CA GLY A 33 -13.15 -1.16 1.27
C GLY A 33 -12.54 -2.55 1.02
N SER A 34 -13.37 -3.47 0.52
CA SER A 34 -12.93 -4.82 0.12
C SER A 34 -12.82 -4.94 -1.40
N PHE A 35 -11.68 -5.41 -1.88
CA PHE A 35 -11.44 -5.66 -3.30
C PHE A 35 -10.98 -7.11 -3.51
N ASP A 36 -11.59 -7.80 -4.48
CA ASP A 36 -11.24 -9.16 -4.87
C ASP A 36 -11.11 -9.29 -6.39
N GLY A 37 -9.93 -9.68 -6.90
CA GLY A 37 -9.71 -9.88 -8.33
C GLY A 37 -8.45 -9.19 -8.86
N VAL A 38 -8.54 -8.59 -10.05
CA VAL A 38 -7.40 -8.02 -10.77
C VAL A 38 -7.56 -6.50 -10.89
N LEU A 39 -6.65 -5.73 -10.29
CA LEU A 39 -6.66 -4.26 -10.34
C LEU A 39 -5.48 -3.76 -11.17
N LYS A 40 -5.74 -3.05 -12.26
CA LYS A 40 -4.75 -2.44 -13.16
C LYS A 40 -4.81 -0.93 -13.05
N VAL A 41 -3.69 -0.34 -12.64
CA VAL A 41 -3.52 1.08 -12.35
C VAL A 41 -2.33 1.59 -13.11
N SER A 42 -2.52 2.56 -14.00
CA SER A 42 -1.41 3.12 -14.78
C SER A 42 -0.51 4.06 -13.99
N GLU A 43 -1.01 4.73 -12.96
CA GLU A 43 -0.29 5.81 -12.28
C GLU A 43 -0.11 5.49 -10.79
N LEU A 44 -1.15 5.72 -9.97
CA LEU A 44 -1.05 5.60 -8.52
C LEU A 44 -2.22 4.83 -7.92
N ALA A 45 -1.89 3.78 -7.17
CA ALA A 45 -2.81 3.02 -6.34
C ALA A 45 -2.68 3.43 -4.87
N SER A 46 -3.74 3.97 -4.27
CA SER A 46 -3.83 4.30 -2.85
C SER A 46 -4.71 3.29 -2.13
N LEU A 47 -4.14 2.56 -1.17
CA LEU A 47 -4.89 1.72 -0.23
C LEU A 47 -4.92 2.42 1.13
N ARG A 48 -6.12 2.68 1.65
CA ARG A 48 -6.37 3.40 2.91
C ARG A 48 -7.46 2.67 3.72
N ASP A 49 -7.68 3.09 4.97
CA ASP A 49 -8.88 2.77 5.74
C ASP A 49 -9.20 1.26 5.87
N LYS A 50 -8.31 0.49 6.51
CA LYS A 50 -8.50 -0.97 6.76
C LYS A 50 -8.91 -1.78 5.53
N CYS A 51 -8.52 -1.35 4.34
CA CYS A 51 -8.81 -2.04 3.09
C CYS A 51 -8.34 -3.51 3.13
N VAL A 52 -9.16 -4.40 2.57
CA VAL A 52 -8.82 -5.81 2.34
C VAL A 52 -8.74 -6.05 0.85
N PHE A 53 -7.53 -6.18 0.33
CA PHE A 53 -7.27 -6.47 -1.08
C PHE A 53 -6.91 -7.94 -1.26
N THR A 54 -7.60 -8.65 -2.14
CA THR A 54 -7.32 -10.05 -2.47
C THR A 54 -7.16 -10.22 -3.98
N GLY A 55 -6.08 -10.85 -4.43
CA GLY A 55 -5.84 -11.10 -5.86
C GLY A 55 -4.59 -10.40 -6.42
N GLU A 56 -4.67 -9.88 -7.64
CA GLU A 56 -3.52 -9.36 -8.40
C GLU A 56 -3.62 -7.84 -8.59
N LEU A 57 -2.61 -7.11 -8.13
CA LEU A 57 -2.52 -5.66 -8.28
C LEU A 57 -1.39 -5.29 -9.25
N HIS A 58 -1.74 -4.71 -10.40
CA HIS A 58 -0.82 -4.07 -11.32
C HIS A 58 -0.82 -2.56 -11.10
N SER A 59 0.28 -2.02 -10.61
CA SER A 59 0.43 -0.57 -10.40
C SER A 59 1.87 -0.14 -10.56
N ASP A 60 2.08 1.06 -11.12
CA ASP A 60 3.40 1.70 -11.18
C ASP A 60 3.80 2.25 -9.80
N GLN A 61 2.92 3.05 -9.19
CA GLN A 61 3.09 3.56 -7.82
C GLN A 61 2.03 3.00 -6.88
N LEU A 62 2.47 2.61 -5.69
CA LEU A 62 1.62 2.06 -4.64
C LEU A 62 1.83 2.82 -3.32
N SER A 63 0.73 3.28 -2.72
CA SER A 63 0.70 3.93 -1.42
C SER A 63 -0.20 3.14 -0.47
N ILE A 64 0.36 2.69 0.66
CA ILE A 64 -0.34 1.86 1.63
C ILE A 64 -0.32 2.53 3.00
N GLU A 65 -1.48 2.61 3.64
CA GLU A 65 -1.67 3.05 5.03
C GLU A 65 -1.43 1.86 6.00
N PRO A 66 -0.86 2.06 7.20
CA PRO A 66 -0.49 0.97 8.13
C PRO A 66 -1.65 0.09 8.66
N SER A 67 -2.90 0.33 8.26
CA SER A 67 -4.06 -0.51 8.60
C SER A 67 -4.49 -1.52 7.51
N VAL A 68 -3.89 -1.48 6.32
CA VAL A 68 -4.36 -2.26 5.16
C VAL A 68 -3.89 -3.72 5.21
N ARG A 69 -4.75 -4.66 4.78
CA ARG A 69 -4.39 -6.07 4.56
C ARG A 69 -4.45 -6.42 3.08
N ILE A 70 -3.37 -7.03 2.59
CA ILE A 70 -3.23 -7.45 1.20
C ILE A 70 -2.96 -8.96 1.18
N SER A 71 -3.80 -9.69 0.46
CA SER A 71 -3.79 -11.14 0.30
C SER A 71 -3.66 -11.49 -1.18
N GLY A 72 -2.45 -11.45 -1.71
CA GLY A 72 -2.24 -11.70 -3.13
C GLY A 72 -0.89 -11.26 -3.64
N GLN A 73 -0.82 -10.97 -4.93
CA GLN A 73 0.42 -10.59 -5.62
C GLN A 73 0.31 -9.16 -6.13
N ILE A 74 1.39 -8.40 -5.96
CA ILE A 74 1.52 -7.05 -6.48
C ILE A 74 2.60 -7.11 -7.55
N ILE A 75 2.20 -6.78 -8.78
CA ILE A 75 3.00 -6.91 -9.98
C ILE A 75 3.23 -5.51 -10.54
N SER A 76 4.40 -4.95 -10.31
CA SER A 76 4.82 -3.72 -10.97
C SER A 76 5.18 -4.06 -12.42
N PRO A 77 4.41 -3.63 -13.44
CA PRO A 77 4.85 -3.80 -14.82
C PRO A 77 6.17 -3.03 -14.99
N GLU A 78 7.19 -3.70 -15.50
CA GLU A 78 8.57 -3.20 -15.62
C GLU A 78 8.66 -1.75 -16.11
N LEU A 79 9.20 -0.86 -15.27
CA LEU A 79 9.63 0.47 -15.68
C LEU A 79 11.03 0.37 -16.32
N SER A 80 11.07 0.18 -17.64
CA SER A 80 12.28 0.53 -18.41
C SER A 80 12.40 2.06 -18.49
N LYS A 81 12.91 2.69 -17.42
CA LYS A 81 13.74 3.92 -17.43
C LYS A 81 14.13 4.37 -16.01
N ASN A 82 15.44 4.37 -15.80
CA ASN A 82 16.24 5.00 -14.75
C ASN A 82 15.72 6.39 -14.29
N ASN A 83 15.56 6.60 -12.97
CA ASN A 83 16.02 7.80 -12.24
C ASN A 83 15.73 7.66 -10.73
N ASP A 84 16.64 8.25 -9.96
CA ASP A 84 16.92 8.00 -8.55
C ASP A 84 15.94 8.69 -7.60
N LYS A 85 15.81 8.12 -6.38
CA LYS A 85 15.40 8.73 -5.08
C LYS A 85 13.92 8.67 -4.68
N LYS A 86 13.61 7.75 -3.77
CA LYS A 86 13.24 8.13 -2.38
C LYS A 86 13.60 6.98 -1.44
N VAL A 87 14.73 7.16 -0.77
CA VAL A 87 15.13 6.43 0.43
C VAL A 87 13.94 6.26 1.36
N ILE A 88 13.67 5.00 1.68
CA ILE A 88 13.02 4.54 2.91
C ILE A 88 13.57 5.31 4.14
N SER A 89 12.89 6.36 4.57
CA SER A 89 13.12 6.95 5.89
C SER A 89 12.30 6.18 6.93
N HIS A 90 12.62 4.91 7.12
CA HIS A 90 12.33 4.24 8.40
C HIS A 90 13.55 4.39 9.29
N SER A 91 13.71 5.57 9.85
CA SER A 91 14.59 5.77 11.01
C SER A 91 13.89 5.22 12.25
N LEU A 92 14.11 3.94 12.53
CA LEU A 92 14.03 3.42 13.89
C LEU A 92 15.30 3.89 14.61
N PRO A 93 15.23 4.74 15.66
CA PRO A 93 16.38 4.91 16.53
C PRO A 93 16.57 3.62 17.33
N ALA A 94 17.57 2.83 16.95
CA ALA A 94 18.15 1.83 17.84
C ALA A 94 18.88 2.56 18.96
N SER A 95 18.23 2.77 20.11
CA SER A 95 18.93 3.11 21.35
C SER A 95 19.11 1.86 22.19
N ALA A 96 20.04 1.01 21.74
CA ALA A 96 20.81 0.17 22.63
C ALA A 96 21.89 1.07 23.26
N GLY A 97 21.76 1.34 24.56
CA GLY A 97 22.70 2.14 25.31
C GLY A 97 22.56 1.83 26.79
N GLY A 98 23.08 0.69 27.22
CA GLY A 98 23.49 0.53 28.60
C GLY A 98 24.81 1.25 28.82
N PRO A 99 24.95 2.02 29.90
CA PRO A 99 26.23 2.23 30.53
C PRO A 99 26.26 1.51 31.88
N GLU A 100 27.10 0.47 31.97
CA GLU A 100 27.66 0.02 33.23
C GLU A 100 28.51 1.17 33.80
N THR A 101 28.15 1.73 34.95
CA THR A 101 29.06 2.58 35.76
C THR A 101 28.72 2.49 37.25
N ARG A 102 29.43 1.58 37.92
CA ARG A 102 30.20 1.75 39.18
C ARG A 102 29.77 2.86 40.17
N ILE A 103 29.28 2.42 41.33
CA ILE A 103 29.38 2.92 42.73
C ILE A 103 30.16 4.23 42.97
N PRO A 104 29.62 5.16 43.80
CA PRO A 104 30.34 5.53 45.05
C PRO A 104 29.45 5.64 46.32
N GLU A 105 30.13 5.53 47.47
CA GLU A 105 29.67 5.40 48.87
C GLU A 105 29.01 6.65 49.54
N LYS A 106 28.38 6.35 50.70
CA LYS A 106 28.11 7.15 51.93
C LYS A 106 26.88 8.06 52.02
N LYS A 107 25.94 7.67 52.90
CA LYS A 107 25.84 8.21 54.28
C LYS A 107 25.18 7.20 55.21
#